data_AF-A0A846JQA4-F1
#
_entry.id   AF-A0A846JQA4-F1
#
_cell.length_a   1.000
_cell.length_b   1.000
_cell.length_c   1.000
_cell.angle_alpha   90.00
_cell.angle_beta   90.00
_cell.angle_gamma   90.00
#
_symmetry.space_group_name_H-M   'P 1'
#
loop_
_entity.id
_entity.type
_entity.pdbx_description
1 polymer ?
#
loop_
_entity_poly.entity_id
_entity_poly.type
_entity_poly.pdbx_seq_one_letter_code
_entity_poly.pdbx_strand_id
1 'polypeptide(L)'
;MELSIKEESLLNKIGINVFPKNRNYWFIRTQGGNYYDDFTNENFVGIEWDEISDLNFIKSATEDQWKEKIKKCYKDVDKPGYIMNQIKKFVYDIKKGDIVLIPNEKSRWIAIGEILDDDIEIYEEDKSETDFESLLDYLDESDDKEKKIIIKKRRKVKWLKTFKRSEWDPYLLNIIYSHSAVADANKYNIFIDRMLSQFYIKGDEGYFTYRINKKSNIPYSDMLSFLNNNDKLMNYICNKFPEWKFNKDDIILKVNVQSKGPLQLKSKMFTILICGTIITALFGSHFNFEFLGAKVDIESEGLPKLISTVMEVNEKIMKEKEDDEELKQLVKDFKENQEKLEIEVPEKQNKLDNELNIEK
;
A
#
# COMPACT_ATOMS: atom_id res chain seq x y z
N MET A 1 16.55 11.25 3.42
CA MET A 1 16.02 12.12 4.48
C MET A 1 14.92 11.33 5.17
N GLU A 2 14.91 11.27 6.51
CA GLU A 2 13.78 10.75 7.27
C GLU A 2 12.95 11.95 7.74
N LEU A 3 11.64 11.88 7.53
CA LEU A 3 10.71 12.92 7.93
C LEU A 3 10.46 12.81 9.44
N SER A 4 10.33 13.94 10.13
CA SER A 4 9.89 13.94 11.51
C SER A 4 8.40 13.55 11.59
N ILE A 5 8.00 12.97 12.72
CA ILE A 5 6.60 12.57 12.99
C ILE A 5 5.62 13.73 12.75
N LYS A 6 6.03 14.97 13.06
CA LYS A 6 5.22 16.17 12.83
C LYS A 6 5.02 16.47 11.34
N GLU A 7 6.08 16.33 10.53
CA GLU A 7 6.03 16.56 9.08
C GLU A 7 5.21 15.47 8.39
N GLU A 8 5.38 14.21 8.77
CA GLU A 8 4.56 13.11 8.27
C GLU A 8 3.08 13.32 8.61
N SER A 9 2.79 13.72 9.86
CA SER A 9 1.42 14.04 10.27
C SER A 9 0.81 15.16 9.44
N LEU A 10 1.60 16.17 9.06
CA LEU A 10 1.13 17.31 8.28
C LEU A 10 0.85 16.92 6.81
N LEU A 11 1.74 16.16 6.16
CA LEU A 11 1.51 15.62 4.82
C LEU A 11 0.28 14.70 4.79
N ASN A 12 0.15 13.82 5.80
CA ASN A 12 -1.01 12.93 5.89
C ASN A 12 -2.33 13.72 6.07
N LYS A 13 -2.34 14.84 6.83
CA LYS A 13 -3.53 15.70 6.99
C LYS A 13 -3.99 16.33 5.68
N ILE A 14 -3.08 16.55 4.74
CA ILE A 14 -3.39 17.09 3.42
C ILE A 14 -3.51 15.98 2.38
N GLY A 15 -3.74 14.72 2.80
CA GLY A 15 -4.02 13.60 1.91
C GLY A 15 -2.81 13.06 1.14
N ILE A 16 -1.58 13.39 1.57
CA ILE A 16 -0.34 12.86 0.98
C ILE A 16 0.26 11.83 1.94
N ASN A 17 0.33 10.57 1.52
CA ASN A 17 0.89 9.52 2.37
C ASN A 17 2.42 9.64 2.45
N VAL A 18 2.97 9.34 3.63
CA VAL A 18 4.40 9.09 3.78
C VAL A 18 4.62 7.61 4.01
N PHE A 19 5.45 7.01 3.17
CA PHE A 19 5.84 5.61 3.28
C PHE A 19 7.29 5.52 3.77
N PRO A 20 7.56 4.73 4.83
CA PRO A 20 8.93 4.53 5.29
C PRO A 20 9.83 3.98 4.19
N LYS A 21 11.03 4.56 4.06
CA LYS A 21 11.98 4.20 2.99
C LYS A 21 12.41 2.72 3.07
N ASN A 22 12.58 2.23 4.31
CA ASN A 22 13.15 0.91 4.60
C ASN A 22 12.09 -0.15 4.91
N ARG A 23 10.79 0.12 4.67
CA ARG A 23 9.74 -0.88 4.87
C ARG A 23 9.90 -2.04 3.90
N ASN A 24 9.74 -3.27 4.38
CA ASN A 24 9.73 -4.45 3.54
C ASN A 24 8.31 -4.84 3.13
N TYR A 25 8.25 -5.75 2.16
CA TYR A 25 7.00 -6.26 1.61
C TYR A 25 7.06 -7.78 1.61
N TRP A 26 5.97 -8.40 2.07
CA TRP A 26 5.87 -9.84 2.26
C TRP A 26 4.59 -10.35 1.62
N PHE A 27 4.68 -11.51 0.97
CA PHE A 27 3.51 -12.25 0.54
C PHE A 27 3.38 -13.49 1.41
N ILE A 28 2.24 -13.61 2.10
CA ILE A 28 1.93 -14.73 2.97
C ILE A 28 0.80 -15.54 2.35
N ARG A 29 1.02 -16.84 2.15
CA ARG A 29 0.01 -17.73 1.60
C ARG A 29 -1.02 -18.10 2.66
N THR A 30 -2.25 -18.25 2.21
CA THR A 30 -3.42 -18.62 3.01
C THR A 30 -3.88 -20.06 2.76
N GLN A 31 -2.98 -20.93 2.30
CA GLN A 31 -3.27 -22.31 1.88
C GLN A 31 -4.49 -22.44 0.95
N GLY A 32 -4.34 -21.95 -0.28
CA GLY A 32 -5.43 -22.01 -1.24
C GLY A 32 -6.62 -21.11 -0.91
N GLY A 33 -6.51 -20.26 0.12
CA GLY A 33 -7.57 -19.34 0.57
C GLY A 33 -8.14 -19.68 1.94
N ASN A 34 -7.86 -20.86 2.48
CA ASN A 34 -8.42 -21.38 3.72
C ASN A 34 -8.24 -20.45 4.93
N TYR A 35 -7.09 -19.77 5.04
CA TYR A 35 -6.82 -18.86 6.16
C TYR A 35 -7.17 -17.40 5.88
N TYR A 36 -7.69 -17.07 4.69
CA TYR A 36 -7.89 -15.68 4.29
C TYR A 36 -8.89 -14.96 5.21
N ASP A 37 -10.06 -15.54 5.41
CA ASP A 37 -11.13 -14.92 6.20
C ASP A 37 -10.73 -14.81 7.68
N ASP A 38 -10.11 -15.85 8.24
CA ASP A 38 -9.59 -15.83 9.62
C ASP A 38 -8.60 -14.67 9.81
N PHE A 39 -7.62 -14.56 8.90
CA PHE A 39 -6.60 -13.51 8.95
C PHE A 39 -7.20 -12.10 8.82
N THR A 40 -8.16 -11.92 7.90
CA THR A 40 -8.78 -10.61 7.70
C THR A 40 -9.71 -10.21 8.83
N ASN A 41 -10.50 -11.14 9.36
CA ASN A 41 -11.51 -10.87 10.37
C ASN A 41 -10.89 -10.67 11.76
N GLU A 42 -9.84 -11.44 12.08
CA GLU A 42 -9.15 -11.37 13.38
C GLU A 42 -7.90 -10.47 13.37
N ASN A 43 -7.62 -9.78 12.25
CA ASN A 43 -6.51 -8.81 12.14
C ASN A 43 -5.13 -9.41 12.46
N PHE A 44 -4.85 -10.59 11.93
CA PHE A 44 -3.53 -11.21 12.04
C PHE A 44 -3.13 -11.91 10.75
N VAL A 45 -1.85 -12.26 10.65
CA VAL A 45 -1.35 -13.25 9.71
C VAL A 45 -0.53 -14.28 10.46
N GLY A 46 -0.50 -15.50 9.95
CA GLY A 46 0.32 -16.54 10.51
C GLY A 46 0.87 -17.47 9.45
N ILE A 47 1.72 -18.38 9.90
CA ILE A 47 2.25 -19.47 9.10
C ILE A 47 2.03 -20.77 9.84
N GLU A 48 1.95 -21.86 9.10
CA GLU A 48 1.89 -23.21 9.67
C GLU A 48 3.20 -23.57 10.40
N TRP A 49 3.46 -24.86 10.53
CA TRP A 49 4.61 -25.40 11.26
C TRP A 49 4.50 -25.21 12.78
N ASP A 50 3.31 -25.44 13.34
CA ASP A 50 2.98 -25.13 14.75
C ASP A 50 3.61 -26.05 15.80
N GLU A 51 4.12 -27.22 15.41
CA GLU A 51 4.97 -28.08 16.26
C GLU A 51 6.31 -27.40 16.64
N ILE A 52 6.68 -26.33 15.92
CA ILE A 52 7.84 -25.49 16.20
C ILE A 52 7.36 -24.06 16.49
N SER A 53 6.83 -23.87 17.69
CA SER A 53 6.34 -22.57 18.16
C SER A 53 7.09 -22.05 19.40
N ASP A 54 8.01 -22.83 19.97
CA ASP A 54 8.87 -22.40 21.08
C ASP A 54 9.86 -21.32 20.61
N LEU A 55 9.55 -20.05 20.94
CA LEU A 55 10.37 -18.91 20.55
C LEU A 55 11.79 -18.97 21.11
N ASN A 56 12.03 -19.62 22.26
CA ASN A 56 13.38 -19.77 22.81
C ASN A 56 14.22 -20.70 21.93
N PHE A 57 13.63 -21.83 21.52
CA PHE A 57 14.26 -22.72 20.56
C PHE A 57 14.55 -21.98 19.25
N ILE A 58 13.54 -21.30 18.68
CA ILE A 58 13.71 -20.63 17.39
C ILE A 58 14.86 -19.60 17.45
N LYS A 59 14.98 -18.85 18.57
CA LYS A 59 15.99 -17.78 18.79
C LYS A 59 17.40 -18.27 19.06
N SER A 60 17.57 -19.46 19.63
CA SER A 60 18.87 -19.92 20.13
C SER A 60 19.42 -21.15 19.41
N ALA A 61 18.58 -21.89 18.68
CA ALA A 61 18.97 -23.17 18.10
C ALA A 61 19.95 -23.04 16.93
N THR A 62 20.94 -23.94 16.91
CA THR A 62 21.87 -24.13 15.79
C THR A 62 21.17 -24.80 14.61
N GLU A 63 21.78 -24.75 13.43
CA GLU A 63 21.21 -25.36 12.22
C GLU A 63 20.99 -26.89 12.36
N ASP A 64 21.88 -27.58 13.06
CA ASP A 64 21.75 -29.02 13.30
C ASP A 64 20.59 -29.32 14.27
N GLN A 65 20.44 -28.53 15.33
CA GLN A 65 19.30 -28.63 16.25
C GLN A 65 17.96 -28.39 15.52
N TRP A 66 17.93 -27.43 14.59
CA TRP A 66 16.79 -27.20 13.70
C TRP A 66 16.45 -28.42 12.84
N LYS A 67 17.44 -29.00 12.16
CA LYS A 67 17.24 -30.19 11.32
C LYS A 67 16.71 -31.37 12.12
N GLU A 68 17.24 -31.60 13.31
CA GLU A 68 16.77 -32.67 14.20
C GLU A 68 15.35 -32.42 14.68
N LYS A 69 15.02 -31.21 15.14
CA LYS A 69 13.68 -30.85 15.62
C LYS A 69 12.64 -31.02 14.52
N ILE A 70 12.92 -30.53 13.30
CA ILE A 70 12.02 -30.64 12.16
C ILE A 70 11.73 -32.10 11.80
N LYS A 71 12.76 -32.96 11.71
CA LYS A 71 12.59 -34.39 11.41
C LYS A 71 11.81 -35.14 12.49
N LYS A 72 11.86 -34.68 13.75
CA LYS A 72 11.08 -35.24 14.85
C LYS A 72 9.61 -34.80 14.80
N CYS A 73 9.35 -33.54 14.49
CA CYS A 73 8.00 -32.97 14.46
C CYS A 73 7.21 -33.34 13.21
N TYR A 74 7.88 -33.45 12.06
CA TYR A 74 7.25 -33.68 10.77
C TYR A 74 7.85 -34.92 10.11
N LYS A 75 7.01 -35.94 9.88
CA LYS A 75 7.40 -37.17 9.16
C LYS A 75 7.62 -36.84 7.67
N ASP A 76 8.55 -37.56 7.04
CA ASP A 76 8.79 -37.52 5.59
C ASP A 76 9.12 -36.13 5.01
N VAL A 77 9.89 -35.32 5.76
CA VAL A 77 10.38 -34.03 5.27
C VAL A 77 11.69 -34.18 4.49
N ASP A 78 11.60 -34.04 3.17
CA ASP A 78 12.75 -34.06 2.26
C ASP A 78 13.68 -32.83 2.41
N LYS A 79 13.13 -31.68 2.82
CA LYS A 79 13.84 -30.38 2.83
C LYS A 79 13.63 -29.63 4.15
N PRO A 80 14.24 -30.06 5.27
CA PRO A 80 14.07 -29.39 6.57
C PRO A 80 14.54 -27.94 6.56
N GLY A 81 15.58 -27.61 5.78
CA GLY A 81 16.04 -26.22 5.63
C GLY A 81 14.98 -25.27 5.05
N TYR A 82 14.06 -25.79 4.24
CA TYR A 82 12.95 -24.99 3.69
C TYR A 82 11.97 -24.55 4.77
N ILE A 83 11.58 -25.47 5.66
CA ILE A 83 10.70 -25.20 6.80
C ILE A 83 11.38 -24.22 7.76
N MET A 84 12.64 -24.49 8.12
CA MET A 84 13.45 -23.60 8.96
C MET A 84 13.47 -22.18 8.40
N ASN A 85 13.74 -22.01 7.10
CA ASN A 85 13.82 -20.69 6.48
C ASN A 85 12.48 -19.95 6.47
N GLN A 86 11.35 -20.64 6.31
CA GLN A 86 10.03 -20.01 6.40
C GLN A 86 9.75 -19.50 7.82
N ILE A 87 10.02 -20.33 8.83
CA ILE A 87 9.84 -19.94 10.23
C ILE A 87 10.77 -18.77 10.57
N LYS A 88 12.05 -18.85 10.21
CA LYS A 88 13.00 -17.77 10.47
C LYS A 88 12.60 -16.46 9.79
N LYS A 89 12.16 -16.48 8.53
CA LYS A 89 11.66 -15.28 7.84
C LYS A 89 10.47 -14.67 8.57
N PHE A 90 9.48 -15.50 8.89
CA PHE A 90 8.30 -15.02 9.61
C PHE A 90 8.67 -14.47 10.99
N VAL A 91 9.63 -15.09 11.69
CA VAL A 91 9.98 -14.73 13.07
C VAL A 91 10.95 -13.56 13.19
N TYR A 92 11.93 -13.44 12.29
CA TYR A 92 13.02 -12.47 12.40
C TYR A 92 12.98 -11.36 11.36
N ASP A 93 12.55 -11.68 10.14
CA ASP A 93 12.73 -10.77 9.02
C ASP A 93 11.53 -9.83 8.88
N ILE A 94 10.32 -10.32 9.14
CA ILE A 94 9.11 -9.51 9.19
C ILE A 94 9.12 -8.64 10.45
N LYS A 95 8.98 -7.33 10.26
CA LYS A 95 9.03 -6.33 11.33
C LYS A 95 7.82 -5.40 11.31
N LYS A 96 7.64 -4.67 12.40
CA LYS A 96 6.66 -3.58 12.49
C LYS A 96 6.84 -2.58 11.34
N GLY A 97 5.72 -2.19 10.73
CA GLY A 97 5.68 -1.26 9.59
C GLY A 97 5.93 -1.92 8.23
N ASP A 98 6.27 -3.21 8.18
CA ASP A 98 6.31 -3.95 6.92
C ASP A 98 4.90 -4.16 6.36
N ILE A 99 4.81 -4.26 5.04
CA ILE A 99 3.56 -4.51 4.33
C ILE A 99 3.41 -6.00 4.04
N VAL A 100 2.25 -6.56 4.36
CA VAL A 100 1.90 -7.95 4.08
C VAL A 100 0.76 -8.02 3.06
N LEU A 101 0.87 -8.99 2.15
CA LEU A 101 -0.15 -9.29 1.16
C LEU A 101 -0.59 -10.74 1.35
N ILE A 102 -1.90 -10.96 1.46
CA ILE A 102 -2.48 -12.30 1.53
C ILE A 102 -3.49 -12.52 0.40
N PRO A 103 -3.40 -13.63 -0.36
CA PRO A 103 -4.38 -13.94 -1.39
C PRO A 103 -5.59 -14.66 -0.77
N ASN A 104 -6.77 -14.50 -1.36
CA ASN A 104 -7.90 -15.37 -1.05
C ASN A 104 -7.90 -16.61 -1.99
N GLU A 105 -8.97 -17.41 -1.91
CA GLU A 105 -9.17 -18.57 -2.78
C GLU A 105 -9.04 -18.23 -4.27
N LYS A 106 -8.21 -19.01 -4.98
CA LYS A 106 -7.85 -18.80 -6.41
C LYS A 106 -7.23 -17.42 -6.69
N SER A 107 -6.79 -16.70 -5.65
CA SER A 107 -6.28 -15.33 -5.72
C SER A 107 -7.24 -14.39 -6.45
N ARG A 108 -8.56 -14.54 -6.21
CA ARG A 108 -9.59 -13.63 -6.72
C ARG A 108 -9.47 -12.24 -6.10
N TRP A 109 -8.94 -12.18 -4.89
CA TRP A 109 -8.72 -11.00 -4.07
C TRP A 109 -7.34 -11.06 -3.40
N ILE A 110 -6.81 -9.89 -3.07
CA ILE A 110 -5.64 -9.73 -2.20
C ILE A 110 -5.97 -8.71 -1.13
N ALA A 111 -5.73 -9.05 0.12
CA ALA A 111 -5.73 -8.09 1.21
C ALA A 111 -4.30 -7.61 1.42
N ILE A 112 -4.14 -6.29 1.59
CA ILE A 112 -2.88 -5.64 1.88
C ILE A 112 -2.99 -5.03 3.27
N GLY A 113 -2.05 -5.37 4.16
CA GLY A 113 -2.03 -4.92 5.54
C GLY A 113 -0.64 -4.44 5.98
N GLU A 114 -0.59 -3.77 7.12
CA GLU A 114 0.64 -3.32 7.78
C GLU A 114 0.85 -4.10 9.08
N ILE A 115 2.07 -4.62 9.29
CA ILE A 115 2.45 -5.33 10.51
C ILE A 115 2.56 -4.34 11.67
N LEU A 116 1.88 -4.63 12.78
CA LEU A 116 1.76 -3.69 13.90
C LEU A 116 2.86 -3.82 14.96
N ASP A 117 3.44 -5.01 15.09
CA ASP A 117 4.35 -5.37 16.18
C ASP A 117 5.54 -6.18 15.68
N ASP A 118 6.71 -5.95 16.30
CA ASP A 118 7.91 -6.75 16.05
C ASP A 118 7.82 -8.12 16.72
N ASP A 119 7.16 -8.18 17.88
CA ASP A 119 6.94 -9.40 18.63
C ASP A 119 5.89 -10.30 17.96
N ILE A 120 6.06 -11.61 18.15
CA ILE A 120 5.11 -12.63 17.71
C ILE A 120 4.27 -13.08 18.88
N GLU A 121 2.98 -13.20 18.61
CA GLU A 121 2.04 -13.84 19.49
C GLU A 121 2.01 -15.35 19.20
N ILE A 122 2.20 -16.15 20.24
CA ILE A 122 1.95 -17.59 20.18
C ILE A 122 0.57 -17.81 20.76
N TYR A 123 -0.41 -18.03 19.89
CA TYR A 123 -1.76 -18.35 20.28
C TYR A 123 -1.80 -19.76 20.89
N GLU A 124 -2.32 -19.84 22.09
CA GLU A 124 -2.66 -21.10 22.77
C GLU A 124 -4.18 -21.12 22.93
N GLU A 125 -4.84 -22.11 22.35
CA GLU A 125 -6.28 -22.29 22.57
C GLU A 125 -6.56 -22.57 24.05
N ASP A 126 -7.53 -21.84 24.61
CA ASP A 126 -8.11 -22.23 25.88
C ASP A 126 -8.85 -23.56 25.71
N LYS A 127 -8.53 -24.54 26.55
CA LYS A 127 -9.07 -25.92 26.47
C LYS A 127 -10.61 -25.99 26.42
N SER A 128 -11.32 -24.95 26.88
CA SER A 128 -12.78 -24.87 26.84
C SER A 128 -13.37 -24.57 25.46
N GLU A 129 -12.63 -23.89 24.57
CA GLU A 129 -13.10 -23.60 23.20
C GLU A 129 -12.95 -24.84 22.30
N THR A 130 -11.89 -25.62 22.53
CA THR A 130 -11.64 -26.89 21.83
C THR A 130 -12.80 -27.89 22.00
N ASP A 131 -13.45 -27.90 23.17
CA ASP A 131 -14.61 -28.77 23.44
C ASP A 131 -15.87 -28.33 22.67
N PHE A 132 -16.02 -27.03 22.37
CA PHE A 132 -17.16 -26.49 21.62
C PHE A 132 -16.98 -26.59 20.10
N GLU A 133 -15.78 -26.27 19.58
CA GLU A 133 -15.46 -26.44 18.17
C GLU A 133 -15.44 -27.91 17.77
N SER A 134 -14.88 -28.79 18.61
CA SER A 134 -14.97 -30.23 18.37
C SER A 134 -16.42 -30.72 18.37
N LEU A 135 -17.30 -30.17 19.21
CA LEU A 135 -18.73 -30.48 19.19
C LEU A 135 -19.40 -30.03 17.88
N LEU A 136 -19.02 -28.87 17.33
CA LEU A 136 -19.54 -28.36 16.06
C LEU A 136 -19.05 -29.19 14.86
N ASP A 137 -17.78 -29.60 14.86
CA ASP A 137 -17.22 -30.52 13.86
C ASP A 137 -17.91 -31.90 13.93
N TYR A 138 -18.32 -32.35 15.13
CA TYR A 138 -19.10 -33.58 15.30
C TYR A 138 -20.56 -33.48 14.82
N LEU A 139 -21.13 -32.27 14.70
CA LEU A 139 -22.52 -32.04 14.29
C LEU A 139 -22.68 -31.82 12.78
N ASP A 140 -21.58 -31.66 12.04
CA ASP A 140 -21.55 -31.49 10.58
C ASP A 140 -21.07 -32.82 9.94
N GLU A 141 -22.00 -33.77 9.72
CA GLU A 141 -21.78 -35.15 9.21
C GLU A 141 -21.25 -35.22 7.75
N SER A 142 -20.27 -34.40 7.38
CA SER A 142 -19.56 -34.52 6.11
C SER A 142 -18.18 -35.13 6.36
N ASP A 143 -18.01 -36.39 5.98
CA ASP A 143 -16.83 -37.25 6.20
C ASP A 143 -15.48 -36.73 5.59
N ASP A 144 -15.44 -35.54 5.01
CA ASP A 144 -14.34 -35.07 4.15
C ASP A 144 -13.70 -33.72 4.56
N LYS A 145 -14.03 -33.12 5.73
CA LYS A 145 -13.32 -31.91 6.19
C LYS A 145 -12.09 -32.27 7.02
N GLU A 146 -10.89 -32.02 6.47
CA GLU A 146 -9.66 -31.92 7.24
C GLU A 146 -9.88 -30.95 8.41
N LYS A 147 -9.55 -31.39 9.63
CA LYS A 147 -9.66 -30.57 10.85
C LYS A 147 -9.01 -29.21 10.62
N LYS A 148 -9.77 -28.13 10.83
CA LYS A 148 -9.27 -26.75 10.65
C LYS A 148 -8.06 -26.56 11.56
N ILE A 149 -6.88 -26.37 10.97
CA ILE A 149 -5.64 -26.17 11.72
C ILE A 149 -5.64 -24.76 12.27
N ILE A 150 -5.59 -24.63 13.59
CA ILE A 150 -5.50 -23.33 14.26
C ILE A 150 -4.04 -22.87 14.26
N ILE A 151 -3.81 -21.74 13.60
CA ILE A 151 -2.47 -21.17 13.44
C ILE A 151 -2.00 -20.56 14.76
N LYS A 152 -0.90 -21.08 15.31
CA LYS A 152 -0.35 -20.61 16.60
C LYS A 152 0.51 -19.38 16.46
N LYS A 153 1.42 -19.34 15.48
CA LYS A 153 2.35 -18.22 15.31
C LYS A 153 1.65 -17.07 14.56
N ARG A 154 1.29 -16.02 15.28
CA ARG A 154 0.50 -14.89 14.77
C ARG A 154 1.29 -13.57 14.83
N ARG A 155 1.14 -12.74 13.80
CA ARG A 155 1.55 -11.34 13.78
C ARG A 155 0.33 -10.46 13.57
N LYS A 156 0.17 -9.43 14.40
CA LYS A 156 -0.94 -8.48 14.29
C LYS A 156 -0.79 -7.63 13.03
N VAL A 157 -1.90 -7.47 12.33
CA VAL A 157 -1.97 -6.76 11.06
C VAL A 157 -3.10 -5.75 11.11
N LYS A 158 -2.82 -4.53 10.67
CA LYS A 158 -3.84 -3.58 10.29
C LYS A 158 -4.11 -3.69 8.79
N TRP A 159 -5.27 -4.21 8.42
CA TRP A 159 -5.67 -4.29 7.02
C TRP A 159 -5.90 -2.88 6.45
N LEU A 160 -5.25 -2.58 5.33
CA LEU A 160 -5.28 -1.26 4.71
C LEU A 160 -6.31 -1.20 3.60
N LYS A 161 -6.24 -2.14 2.64
CA LYS A 161 -7.12 -2.23 1.47
C LYS A 161 -7.18 -3.65 0.94
N THR A 162 -8.28 -3.97 0.26
CA THR A 162 -8.49 -5.23 -0.46
C THR A 162 -8.80 -4.95 -1.93
N PHE A 163 -8.17 -5.70 -2.84
CA PHE A 163 -8.30 -5.48 -4.28
C PHE A 163 -8.72 -6.75 -5.01
N LYS A 164 -9.66 -6.64 -5.96
CA LYS A 164 -9.97 -7.74 -6.88
C LYS A 164 -8.78 -7.99 -7.80
N ARG A 165 -8.61 -9.23 -8.26
CA ARG A 165 -7.55 -9.62 -9.21
C ARG A 165 -7.49 -8.74 -10.46
N SER A 166 -8.63 -8.26 -10.95
CA SER A 166 -8.73 -7.36 -12.10
C SER A 166 -8.22 -5.94 -11.85
N GLU A 167 -7.95 -5.60 -10.59
CA GLU A 167 -7.47 -4.29 -10.15
C GLU A 167 -6.00 -4.33 -9.74
N TRP A 168 -5.41 -5.53 -9.75
CA TRP A 168 -4.01 -5.68 -9.41
C TRP A 168 -3.14 -5.04 -10.48
N ASP A 169 -1.99 -4.59 -10.03
CA ASP A 169 -0.88 -4.37 -10.92
C ASP A 169 -0.55 -5.66 -11.69
N PRO A 170 -0.46 -5.64 -13.03
CA PRO A 170 -0.08 -6.83 -13.80
C PRO A 170 1.26 -7.43 -13.34
N TYR A 171 2.18 -6.58 -12.86
CA TYR A 171 3.48 -7.04 -12.36
C TYR A 171 3.37 -7.82 -11.04
N LEU A 172 2.29 -7.63 -10.27
CA LEU A 172 2.05 -8.38 -9.03
C LEU A 172 1.54 -9.79 -9.27
N LEU A 173 0.98 -10.10 -10.45
CA LEU A 173 0.44 -11.45 -10.72
C LEU A 173 1.49 -12.55 -10.56
N ASN A 174 2.77 -12.24 -10.81
CA ASN A 174 3.86 -13.17 -10.68
C ASN A 174 4.14 -13.61 -9.23
N ILE A 175 3.71 -12.82 -8.23
CA ILE A 175 3.94 -13.18 -6.83
C ILE A 175 3.14 -14.39 -6.38
N ILE A 176 1.98 -14.62 -7.02
CA ILE A 176 1.09 -15.76 -6.71
C ILE A 176 1.82 -17.10 -6.95
N TYR A 177 2.77 -17.13 -7.89
CA TYR A 177 3.53 -18.34 -8.21
C TYR A 177 4.69 -18.61 -7.24
N SER A 178 4.92 -17.75 -6.24
CA SER A 178 5.89 -18.05 -5.18
C SER A 178 5.39 -19.23 -4.34
N HIS A 179 6.10 -20.37 -4.31
CA HIS A 179 5.64 -21.59 -3.64
C HIS A 179 5.84 -21.60 -2.10
N SER A 180 6.46 -20.56 -1.54
CA SER A 180 6.74 -20.45 -0.10
C SER A 180 5.59 -19.85 0.68
N ALA A 181 5.37 -20.32 1.91
CA ALA A 181 4.35 -19.75 2.78
C ALA A 181 4.63 -18.27 3.08
N VAL A 182 5.91 -17.90 3.16
CA VAL A 182 6.38 -16.51 3.25
C VAL A 182 7.35 -16.23 2.10
N ALA A 183 7.03 -15.25 1.27
CA ALA A 183 7.86 -14.81 0.15
C ALA A 183 8.21 -13.33 0.26
N ASP A 184 9.44 -13.00 -0.12
CA ASP A 184 9.88 -11.61 -0.29
C ASP A 184 9.13 -10.98 -1.47
N ALA A 185 8.51 -9.82 -1.22
CA ALA A 185 7.78 -9.03 -2.20
C ALA A 185 8.44 -7.67 -2.48
N ASN A 186 9.66 -7.44 -2.00
CA ASN A 186 10.34 -6.13 -2.06
C ASN A 186 10.52 -5.65 -3.51
N LYS A 187 10.77 -6.57 -4.44
CA LYS A 187 10.87 -6.26 -5.88
C LYS A 187 9.59 -5.68 -6.50
N TYR A 188 8.46 -5.78 -5.80
CA TYR A 188 7.17 -5.25 -6.24
C TYR A 188 6.75 -3.98 -5.49
N ASN A 189 7.61 -3.40 -4.66
CA ASN A 189 7.28 -2.29 -3.77
C ASN A 189 6.56 -1.12 -4.47
N ILE A 190 7.05 -0.64 -5.62
CA ILE A 190 6.46 0.49 -6.36
C ILE A 190 5.03 0.17 -6.80
N PHE A 191 4.77 -1.08 -7.18
CA PHE A 191 3.44 -1.55 -7.61
C PHE A 191 2.47 -1.64 -6.43
N ILE A 192 2.94 -2.12 -5.28
CA ILE A 192 2.15 -2.19 -4.05
C ILE A 192 1.84 -0.78 -3.55
N ASP A 193 2.84 0.10 -3.52
CA ASP A 193 2.74 1.47 -3.02
C ASP A 193 1.72 2.29 -3.83
N ARG A 194 1.74 2.17 -5.16
CA ARG A 194 0.80 2.89 -6.05
C ARG A 194 -0.63 2.34 -6.00
N MET A 195 -0.80 1.07 -5.62
CA MET A 195 -2.13 0.53 -5.30
C MET A 195 -2.66 1.09 -3.99
N LEU A 196 -1.80 1.25 -2.97
CA LEU A 196 -2.18 1.82 -1.68
C LEU A 196 -2.50 3.32 -1.77
N SER A 197 -1.72 4.10 -2.53
CA SER A 197 -1.90 5.54 -2.63
C SER A 197 -1.62 6.10 -4.04
N GLN A 198 -2.46 7.05 -4.46
CA GLN A 198 -2.22 7.84 -5.67
C GLN A 198 -1.14 8.90 -5.45
N PHE A 199 -0.98 9.43 -4.24
CA PHE A 199 -0.06 10.52 -3.95
C PHE A 199 0.70 10.24 -2.65
N TYR A 200 1.98 9.88 -2.80
CA TYR A 200 2.81 9.52 -1.66
C TYR A 200 4.27 9.96 -1.80
N ILE A 201 4.93 10.08 -0.66
CA ILE A 201 6.37 10.31 -0.52
C ILE A 201 7.01 9.05 0.02
N LYS A 202 8.19 8.70 -0.51
CA LYS A 202 9.01 7.60 0.02
C LYS A 202 10.48 7.98 -0.06
N GLY A 203 11.09 8.19 1.11
CA GLY A 203 12.44 8.74 1.18
C GLY A 203 12.47 10.19 0.67
N ASP A 204 13.31 10.45 -0.34
CA ASP A 204 13.49 11.76 -0.98
C ASP A 204 12.73 11.90 -2.31
N GLU A 205 11.96 10.88 -2.68
CA GLU A 205 11.18 10.83 -3.92
C GLU A 205 9.68 10.97 -3.63
N GLY A 206 8.99 11.67 -4.53
CA GLY A 206 7.52 11.75 -4.54
C GLY A 206 6.95 10.99 -5.73
N TYR A 207 5.70 10.56 -5.58
CA TYR A 207 4.98 9.78 -6.57
C TYR A 207 3.54 10.27 -6.68
N PHE A 208 3.07 10.54 -7.90
CA PHE A 208 1.70 10.89 -8.20
C PHE A 208 1.15 9.97 -9.30
N THR A 209 0.02 9.31 -9.08
CA THR A 209 -0.51 8.27 -9.97
C THR A 209 -1.92 8.63 -10.43
N TYR A 210 -2.07 8.86 -11.74
CA TYR A 210 -3.35 8.89 -12.41
C TYR A 210 -3.82 7.45 -12.60
N ARG A 211 -5.01 7.13 -12.07
CA ARG A 211 -5.67 5.85 -12.29
C ARG A 211 -6.66 6.01 -13.43
N ILE A 212 -6.28 5.55 -14.61
CA ILE A 212 -7.13 5.58 -15.81
C ILE A 212 -8.00 4.34 -15.75
N ASN A 213 -9.29 4.50 -15.44
CA ASN A 213 -10.24 3.39 -15.24
C ASN A 213 -10.99 2.98 -16.50
N LYS A 214 -10.76 3.66 -17.62
CA LYS A 214 -11.37 3.34 -18.92
C LYS A 214 -11.13 1.89 -19.31
N LYS A 215 -12.22 1.15 -19.52
CA LYS A 215 -12.20 -0.28 -19.90
C LYS A 215 -12.12 -0.50 -21.41
N SER A 216 -12.54 0.48 -22.20
CA SER A 216 -12.44 0.45 -23.66
C SER A 216 -11.07 0.92 -24.13
N ASN A 217 -10.72 0.63 -25.39
CA ASN A 217 -9.47 1.12 -25.98
C ASN A 217 -9.34 2.64 -25.81
N ILE A 218 -8.15 3.08 -25.38
CA ILE A 218 -7.84 4.51 -25.27
C ILE A 218 -7.41 5.03 -26.64
N PRO A 219 -8.14 6.00 -27.23
CA PRO A 219 -7.71 6.65 -28.47
C PRO A 219 -6.37 7.35 -28.30
N TYR A 220 -5.51 7.26 -29.31
CA TYR A 220 -4.20 7.93 -29.33
C TYR A 220 -4.33 9.45 -29.06
N SER A 221 -5.33 10.09 -29.66
CA SER A 221 -5.60 11.52 -29.48
C SER A 221 -5.93 11.90 -28.04
N ASP A 222 -6.65 11.05 -27.32
CA ASP A 222 -7.05 11.32 -25.94
C ASP A 222 -5.83 11.24 -25.02
N MET A 223 -4.99 10.22 -25.22
CA MET A 223 -3.74 10.07 -24.48
C MET A 223 -2.73 11.17 -24.80
N LEU A 224 -2.57 11.54 -26.08
CA LEU A 224 -1.68 12.63 -26.50
C LEU A 224 -2.15 13.98 -25.92
N SER A 225 -3.45 14.26 -25.99
CA SER A 225 -4.05 15.47 -25.39
C SER A 225 -3.75 15.53 -23.89
N PHE A 226 -3.95 14.42 -23.18
CA PHE A 226 -3.66 14.34 -21.76
C PHE A 226 -2.19 14.60 -21.42
N LEU A 227 -1.25 14.00 -22.14
CA LEU A 227 0.18 14.26 -21.94
C LEU A 227 0.55 15.71 -22.25
N ASN A 228 0.01 16.29 -23.33
CA ASN A 228 0.24 17.68 -23.68
C ASN A 228 -0.31 18.65 -22.62
N ASN A 229 -1.48 18.35 -22.04
CA ASN A 229 -2.06 19.19 -20.99
C ASN A 229 -1.26 19.11 -19.69
N ASN A 230 -0.63 17.97 -19.41
CA ASN A 230 0.36 17.86 -18.33
C ASN A 230 1.62 18.70 -18.62
N ASP A 231 2.14 18.70 -19.85
CA ASP A 231 3.28 19.56 -20.21
C ASP A 231 2.91 21.05 -20.09
N LYS A 232 1.73 21.46 -20.57
CA LYS A 232 1.22 22.84 -20.39
C LYS A 232 1.17 23.22 -18.91
N LEU A 233 0.63 22.34 -18.06
CA LEU A 233 0.59 22.56 -16.62
C LEU A 233 2.00 22.74 -16.04
N MET A 234 2.94 21.87 -16.40
CA MET A 234 4.32 21.97 -15.92
C MET A 234 4.99 23.28 -16.38
N ASN A 235 4.74 23.71 -17.62
CA ASN A 235 5.22 25.00 -18.13
C ASN A 235 4.57 26.19 -17.42
N TYR A 236 3.26 26.12 -17.14
CA TYR A 236 2.55 27.12 -16.34
C TYR A 236 3.21 27.29 -14.97
N ILE A 237 3.51 26.19 -14.29
CA ILE A 237 4.21 26.21 -12.99
C ILE A 237 5.59 26.89 -13.12
N CYS A 238 6.40 26.49 -14.10
CA CYS A 238 7.72 27.08 -14.34
C CYS A 238 7.65 28.60 -14.57
N ASN A 239 6.67 29.06 -15.36
CA ASN A 239 6.57 30.45 -15.79
C ASN A 239 5.96 31.36 -14.73
N LYS A 240 4.91 30.89 -14.05
CA LYS A 240 4.19 31.68 -13.04
C LYS A 240 4.90 31.70 -11.69
N PHE A 241 5.61 30.64 -11.36
CA PHE A 241 6.23 30.46 -10.04
C PHE A 241 7.73 30.10 -10.16
N PRO A 242 8.56 30.93 -10.81
CA PRO A 242 9.98 30.66 -10.99
C PRO A 242 10.75 30.56 -9.66
N GLU A 243 10.24 31.18 -8.59
CA GLU A 243 10.82 31.14 -7.25
C GLU A 243 10.79 29.73 -6.62
N TRP A 244 9.86 28.87 -7.08
CA TRP A 244 9.77 27.50 -6.59
C TRP A 244 10.82 26.58 -7.23
N LYS A 245 11.69 27.07 -8.13
CA LYS A 245 12.77 26.26 -8.76
C LYS A 245 12.27 24.90 -9.28
N PHE A 246 11.02 24.86 -9.73
CA PHE A 246 10.39 23.66 -10.26
C PHE A 246 11.10 23.30 -11.57
N ASN A 247 11.60 22.06 -11.68
CA ASN A 247 12.22 21.56 -12.89
C ASN A 247 11.38 20.41 -13.44
N LYS A 248 10.71 20.64 -14.58
CA LYS A 248 9.92 19.60 -15.24
C LYS A 248 10.77 18.46 -15.78
N ASP A 249 12.03 18.73 -16.14
CA ASP A 249 12.94 17.72 -16.72
C ASP A 249 13.38 16.67 -15.68
N ASP A 250 13.21 16.96 -14.38
CA ASP A 250 13.45 16.01 -13.30
C ASP A 250 12.29 14.98 -13.16
N ILE A 251 11.16 15.16 -13.89
CA ILE A 251 9.97 14.31 -13.76
C ILE A 251 10.08 13.11 -14.70
N ILE A 252 10.00 11.93 -14.10
CA ILE A 252 9.97 10.64 -14.81
C ILE A 252 8.53 10.17 -14.91
N LEU A 253 8.09 9.93 -16.14
CA LEU A 253 6.80 9.33 -16.45
C LEU A 253 6.92 7.80 -16.55
N LYS A 254 6.07 7.07 -15.82
CA LYS A 254 5.92 5.61 -15.90
C LYS A 254 4.51 5.27 -16.37
N VAL A 255 4.40 4.58 -17.52
CA VAL A 255 3.11 4.27 -18.15
C VAL A 255 2.88 2.77 -18.14
N ASN A 256 1.79 2.33 -17.52
CA ASN A 256 1.34 0.93 -17.52
C ASN A 256 -0.16 0.88 -17.91
N VAL A 257 -0.54 1.63 -18.93
CA VAL A 257 -1.94 1.85 -19.31
C VAL A 257 -2.30 0.95 -20.50
N GLN A 258 -3.20 0.00 -20.30
CA GLN A 258 -3.73 -0.92 -21.31
C GLN A 258 -5.25 -1.10 -21.16
N SER A 259 -5.96 -0.06 -20.69
CA SER A 259 -7.41 -0.04 -20.45
C SER A 259 -7.94 -1.16 -19.52
N LYS A 260 -7.84 -1.05 -18.19
CA LYS A 260 -7.43 0.08 -17.34
C LYS A 260 -5.95 0.01 -16.94
N GLY A 261 -5.39 1.10 -16.41
CA GLY A 261 -4.03 1.04 -15.84
C GLY A 261 -3.49 2.36 -15.30
N PRO A 262 -2.38 2.32 -14.54
CA PRO A 262 -1.81 3.51 -13.93
C PRO A 262 -0.85 4.24 -14.87
N LEU A 263 -0.86 5.57 -14.74
CA LEU A 263 0.18 6.47 -15.24
C LEU A 263 0.76 7.23 -14.06
N GLN A 264 2.05 7.07 -13.80
CA GLN A 264 2.71 7.58 -12.59
C GLN A 264 3.80 8.59 -12.94
N LEU A 265 3.76 9.73 -12.28
CA LEU A 265 4.82 10.73 -12.23
C LEU A 265 5.69 10.44 -11.01
N LYS A 266 7.01 10.44 -11.21
CA LYS A 266 8.01 10.25 -10.18
C LYS A 266 9.07 11.35 -10.29
N SER A 267 9.42 12.00 -9.19
CA SER A 267 10.56 12.92 -9.13
C SER A 267 11.01 13.12 -7.68
N LYS A 268 11.87 14.11 -7.44
CA LYS A 268 12.18 14.62 -6.10
C LYS A 268 10.89 14.99 -5.39
N MET A 269 10.85 14.75 -4.07
CA MET A 269 9.70 15.03 -3.21
C MET A 269 9.07 16.41 -3.49
N PHE A 270 9.87 17.47 -3.49
CA PHE A 270 9.36 18.83 -3.69
C PHE A 270 8.66 19.06 -5.03
N THR A 271 9.25 18.57 -6.12
CA THR A 271 8.69 18.69 -7.48
C THR A 271 7.30 18.03 -7.56
N ILE A 272 7.17 16.83 -7.00
CA ILE A 272 5.90 16.09 -7.01
C ILE A 272 4.90 16.67 -6.01
N LEU A 273 5.34 17.21 -4.87
CA LEU A 273 4.45 17.91 -3.94
C LEU A 273 3.76 19.10 -4.60
N ILE A 274 4.51 19.95 -5.30
CA ILE A 274 3.93 21.09 -6.03
C ILE A 274 3.00 20.59 -7.14
N CYS A 275 3.54 19.81 -8.08
CA CYS A 275 2.78 19.38 -9.26
C CYS A 275 1.54 18.56 -8.87
N GLY A 276 1.68 17.59 -7.98
CA GLY A 276 0.59 16.72 -7.52
C GLY A 276 -0.51 17.46 -6.75
N THR A 277 -0.17 18.51 -6.00
CA THR A 277 -1.17 19.37 -5.34
C THR A 277 -1.99 20.12 -6.39
N ILE A 278 -1.32 20.71 -7.38
CA ILE A 278 -2.00 21.46 -8.43
C ILE A 278 -2.90 20.53 -9.25
N ILE A 279 -2.39 19.36 -9.66
CA ILE A 279 -3.16 18.36 -10.40
C ILE A 279 -4.43 17.98 -9.61
N THR A 280 -4.29 17.70 -8.32
CA THR A 280 -5.41 17.36 -7.44
C THR A 280 -6.46 18.49 -7.38
N ALA A 281 -6.00 19.75 -7.28
CA ALA A 281 -6.88 20.93 -7.30
C ALA A 281 -7.58 21.14 -8.67
N LEU A 282 -6.90 20.83 -9.78
CA LEU A 282 -7.47 20.93 -11.13
C LEU A 282 -8.61 19.93 -11.36
N PHE A 283 -8.51 18.71 -10.82
CA PHE A 283 -9.61 17.74 -10.81
C PHE A 283 -10.73 18.09 -9.82
N GLY A 284 -10.66 19.23 -9.13
CA GLY A 284 -11.70 19.72 -8.24
C GLY A 284 -11.70 19.09 -6.85
N SER A 285 -10.64 18.34 -6.49
CA SER A 285 -10.46 17.88 -5.12
C SER A 285 -9.95 19.05 -4.28
N HIS A 286 -10.68 19.39 -3.23
CA HIS A 286 -10.24 20.41 -2.27
C HIS A 286 -9.18 19.81 -1.35
N PHE A 287 -8.19 20.57 -0.90
CA PHE A 287 -7.40 20.22 0.28
C PHE A 287 -7.94 21.04 1.45
N ASN A 288 -8.43 20.39 2.52
CA ASN A 288 -8.81 21.11 3.73
C ASN A 288 -7.55 21.29 4.59
N PHE A 289 -6.91 22.45 4.46
CA PHE A 289 -5.80 22.82 5.33
C PHE A 289 -6.34 23.37 6.66
N GLU A 290 -6.99 22.53 7.49
CA GLU A 290 -7.30 22.93 8.87
C GLU A 290 -6.04 22.84 9.72
N PHE A 291 -5.32 23.95 9.80
CA PHE A 291 -4.20 24.07 10.70
C PHE A 291 -4.70 24.52 12.09
N LEU A 292 -4.68 23.60 13.05
CA LEU A 292 -4.92 23.86 14.47
C LEU A 292 -3.86 24.81 15.02
N GLY A 293 -4.10 26.12 14.93
CA GLY A 293 -3.66 27.19 15.84
C GLY A 293 -2.16 27.36 16.16
N ALA A 294 -1.25 26.53 15.66
CA ALA A 294 0.16 26.68 15.93
C ALA A 294 0.75 27.70 14.95
N LYS A 295 1.34 28.77 15.48
CA LYS A 295 2.32 29.53 14.72
C LYS A 295 3.44 28.54 14.39
N VAL A 296 3.54 28.13 13.13
CA VAL A 296 4.76 27.48 12.67
C VAL A 296 5.79 28.59 12.65
N ASP A 297 6.71 28.61 13.61
CA ASP A 297 7.91 29.42 13.50
C ASP A 297 8.73 28.81 12.36
N ILE A 298 8.56 29.36 11.16
CA ILE A 298 9.20 28.93 9.91
C ILE A 298 10.65 29.45 9.94
N GLU A 299 11.51 28.79 10.71
CA GLU A 299 12.95 29.08 10.73
C GLU A 299 13.80 28.00 10.03
N SER A 300 13.19 26.91 9.53
CA SER A 300 13.93 25.82 8.86
C SER A 300 13.76 25.81 7.34
N GLU A 301 14.86 25.71 6.59
CA GLU A 301 14.89 25.63 5.11
C GLU A 301 14.35 24.29 4.50
N GLY A 302 13.83 23.38 5.32
CA GLY A 302 13.38 22.02 4.93
C GLY A 302 11.89 21.88 4.55
N LEU A 303 11.24 20.80 5.00
CA LEU A 303 9.83 20.48 4.68
C LEU A 303 8.77 21.48 5.14
N PRO A 304 8.90 22.20 6.28
CA PRO A 304 7.94 23.24 6.63
C PRO A 304 7.81 24.31 5.55
N LYS A 305 8.93 24.63 4.87
CA LYS A 305 8.93 25.49 3.68
C LYS A 305 8.27 24.81 2.48
N LEU A 306 8.47 23.51 2.26
CA LEU A 306 7.78 22.79 1.19
C LEU A 306 6.26 22.77 1.41
N ILE A 307 5.83 22.61 2.66
CA ILE A 307 4.42 22.57 3.02
C ILE A 307 3.81 23.98 2.94
N SER A 308 4.51 25.01 3.42
CA SER A 308 4.07 26.39 3.21
C SER A 308 3.99 26.72 1.72
N THR A 309 4.97 26.29 0.93
CA THR A 309 4.91 26.40 -0.54
C THR A 309 3.70 25.68 -1.10
N VAL A 310 3.41 24.43 -0.72
CA VAL A 310 2.20 23.70 -1.17
C VAL A 310 0.91 24.42 -0.78
N MET A 311 0.84 25.00 0.42
CA MET A 311 -0.30 25.80 0.87
C MET A 311 -0.45 27.09 0.06
N GLU A 312 0.65 27.81 -0.14
CA GLU A 312 0.70 29.00 -1.01
C GLU A 312 0.30 28.67 -2.44
N VAL A 313 0.77 27.54 -2.99
CA VAL A 313 0.37 27.03 -4.31
C VAL A 313 -1.15 26.87 -4.36
N ASN A 314 -1.72 26.14 -3.40
CA ASN A 314 -3.14 25.87 -3.38
C ASN A 314 -3.95 27.17 -3.19
N GLU A 315 -3.55 28.07 -2.30
CA GLU A 315 -4.21 29.36 -2.11
C GLU A 315 -4.16 30.25 -3.36
N LYS A 316 -2.99 30.38 -3.99
CA LYS A 316 -2.83 31.18 -5.21
C LYS A 316 -3.70 30.62 -6.33
N ILE A 317 -3.65 29.30 -6.56
CA ILE A 317 -4.49 28.67 -7.58
C ILE A 317 -5.97 28.85 -7.28
N MET A 318 -6.41 28.69 -6.03
CA MET A 318 -7.81 28.85 -5.67
C MET A 318 -8.30 30.30 -5.83
N LYS A 319 -7.45 31.30 -5.57
CA LYS A 319 -7.76 32.72 -5.80
C LYS A 319 -7.74 33.08 -7.29
N GLU A 320 -6.73 32.63 -8.01
CA GLU A 320 -6.49 33.01 -9.40
C GLU A 320 -7.35 32.21 -10.39
N LYS A 321 -7.95 31.10 -9.99
CA LYS A 321 -8.78 30.24 -10.87
C LYS A 321 -9.89 30.98 -11.61
N GLU A 322 -10.40 32.08 -11.05
CA GLU A 322 -11.45 32.90 -11.65
C GLU A 322 -10.93 34.07 -12.51
N ASP A 323 -9.64 34.41 -12.42
CA ASP A 323 -9.05 35.58 -13.09
C ASP A 323 -7.90 35.22 -14.07
N ASP A 324 -7.31 34.04 -13.92
CA ASP A 324 -6.23 33.52 -14.79
C ASP A 324 -6.82 32.65 -15.91
N GLU A 325 -6.89 33.23 -17.12
CA GLU A 325 -7.41 32.55 -18.32
C GLU A 325 -6.63 31.28 -18.70
N GLU A 326 -5.32 31.24 -18.47
CA GLU A 326 -4.51 30.05 -18.75
C GLU A 326 -4.87 28.92 -17.78
N LEU A 327 -5.04 29.25 -16.50
CA LEU A 327 -5.48 28.31 -15.48
C LEU A 327 -6.92 27.82 -15.71
N LYS A 328 -7.84 28.70 -16.12
CA LYS A 328 -9.21 28.30 -16.52
C LYS A 328 -9.20 27.30 -17.66
N GLN A 329 -8.37 27.54 -18.67
CA GLN A 329 -8.24 26.62 -19.79
C GLN A 329 -7.66 25.28 -19.35
N LEU A 330 -6.64 25.28 -18.48
CA LEU A 330 -6.08 24.04 -17.89
C LEU A 330 -7.14 23.26 -17.10
N VAL A 331 -7.97 23.93 -16.29
CA VAL A 331 -9.07 23.27 -15.55
C VAL A 331 -10.05 22.60 -16.52
N LYS A 332 -10.42 23.27 -17.61
CA LYS A 332 -11.29 22.71 -18.63
C LYS A 332 -10.64 21.51 -19.33
N ASP A 333 -9.40 21.66 -19.76
CA ASP A 333 -8.60 20.63 -20.43
C ASP A 333 -8.48 19.36 -19.56
N PHE A 334 -8.18 19.52 -18.26
CA PHE A 334 -8.08 18.40 -17.31
C PHE A 334 -9.43 17.72 -17.05
N LYS A 335 -10.54 18.47 -16.95
CA LYS A 335 -11.88 17.89 -16.84
C LYS A 335 -12.26 17.08 -18.08
N GLU A 336 -11.97 17.60 -19.27
CA GLU A 336 -12.18 16.84 -20.52
C GLU A 336 -11.34 15.56 -20.56
N ASN A 337 -10.07 15.62 -20.12
CA ASN A 337 -9.25 14.41 -20.02
C ASN A 337 -9.78 13.43 -18.98
N GLN A 338 -10.28 13.93 -17.84
CA GLN A 338 -10.88 13.13 -16.79
C GLN A 338 -12.04 12.29 -17.33
N GLU A 339 -12.96 12.93 -18.06
CA GLU A 339 -14.11 12.26 -18.67
C GLU A 339 -13.68 11.27 -19.75
N LYS A 340 -12.81 11.70 -20.68
CA LYS A 340 -12.40 10.86 -21.82
C LYS A 340 -11.60 9.64 -21.40
N LEU A 341 -10.77 9.75 -20.37
CA LEU A 341 -9.90 8.67 -19.89
C LEU A 341 -10.45 7.99 -18.63
N GLU A 342 -11.61 8.41 -18.13
CA GLU A 342 -12.19 7.95 -16.86
C GLU A 342 -11.14 7.97 -15.74
N ILE A 343 -10.46 9.12 -15.59
CA ILE A 343 -9.41 9.29 -14.58
C ILE A 343 -10.07 9.40 -13.20
N GLU A 344 -9.62 8.55 -12.28
CA GLU A 344 -10.00 8.62 -10.88
C GLU A 344 -9.54 9.93 -10.26
N VAL A 345 -10.49 10.67 -9.67
CA VAL A 345 -10.16 11.85 -8.87
C VAL A 345 -9.29 11.40 -7.70
N PRO A 346 -8.14 12.06 -7.45
CA PRO A 346 -7.35 11.78 -6.26
C PRO A 346 -8.21 11.94 -5.00
N GLU A 347 -8.46 10.83 -4.31
CA GLU A 347 -9.25 10.83 -3.08
C GLU A 347 -8.56 11.70 -2.00
N LYS A 348 -9.33 12.54 -1.29
CA LYS A 348 -8.95 12.92 0.07
C LYS A 348 -8.94 11.63 0.86
N GLN A 349 -7.77 11.12 1.22
CA GLN A 349 -7.70 10.01 2.17
C GLN A 349 -8.08 10.54 3.55
N ASN A 350 -9.38 10.60 3.84
CA ASN A 350 -9.86 10.60 5.21
C ASN A 350 -9.40 9.30 5.87
N LYS A 351 -9.11 9.37 7.18
CA LYS A 351 -8.73 8.21 8.00
C LYS A 351 -9.52 6.98 7.57
N LEU A 352 -8.77 5.89 7.31
CA LEU A 352 -9.25 4.54 7.04
C LEU A 352 -10.70 4.35 7.47
N ASP A 353 -11.56 4.02 6.50
CA ASP A 353 -12.93 3.62 6.71
C ASP A 353 -12.98 2.49 7.75
N ASN A 354 -13.15 2.85 9.01
CA ASN A 354 -13.66 1.99 10.06
C ASN A 354 -15.16 1.84 9.83
N GLU A 355 -15.55 1.25 8.71
CA GLU A 355 -16.92 0.84 8.43
C GLU A 355 -16.85 -0.18 7.29
N LEU A 356 -16.37 -1.39 7.64
CA LEU A 356 -16.78 -2.59 6.94
C LEU A 356 -18.30 -2.69 7.10
N ASN A 357 -19.03 -2.13 6.14
CA ASN A 357 -20.42 -2.48 5.88
C ASN A 357 -20.42 -3.95 5.43
N ILE A 358 -20.53 -4.83 6.42
CA ILE A 358 -21.05 -6.19 6.24
C ILE A 358 -22.55 -6.01 6.06
N GLU A 359 -22.98 -5.75 4.81
CA GLU A 359 -24.36 -6.03 4.43
C GLU A 359 -24.48 -7.52 4.07
N LYS A 360 -25.42 -8.12 4.80
CA LYS A 360 -25.90 -9.51 4.90
C LYS A 360 -25.92 -10.35 3.62
#